data_AF-A0A916W130-F1
#
_entry.id   AF-A0A916W130-F1
#
_cell.length_a   1.000
_cell.length_b   1.000
_cell.length_c   1.000
_cell.angle_alpha   90.00
_cell.angle_beta   90.00
_cell.angle_gamma   90.00
#
_symmetry.space_group_name_H-M   'P 1'
#
loop_
_entity.id
_entity.type
_entity.pdbx_description
1 polymer ?
#
loop_
_entity_poly.entity_id
_entity_poly.type
_entity_poly.pdbx_seq_one_letter_code
_entity_poly.pdbx_strand_id
1 'polypeptide(L)'
;MPVVIPGKRGPQGVWCKGLRQAPTRIHVNQRKIKANGKRIKNDPLMTPEQLVPVITMKQGEHNDLGYQMEIHGECRIVYQPYNPLSCGATLWIETYSPVQFVDTKFNPSKARRPYRYT
;
A
#
# COMPACT_ATOMS: atom_id res chain seq x y z
N MET A 1 -6.54 2.06 45.54
CA MET A 1 -6.05 2.33 44.17
C MET A 1 -6.92 3.41 43.55
N PRO A 2 -6.37 4.39 42.81
CA PRO A 2 -7.21 5.35 42.09
C PRO A 2 -8.00 4.63 40.99
N VAL A 3 -9.28 4.94 40.89
CA VAL A 3 -10.18 4.43 39.85
C VAL A 3 -10.14 5.41 38.68
N VAL A 4 -9.55 5.00 37.56
CA VAL A 4 -9.52 5.81 36.34
C VAL A 4 -10.82 5.60 35.58
N ILE A 5 -11.61 6.66 35.41
CA ILE A 5 -12.87 6.64 34.63
C ILE A 5 -12.61 7.31 33.28
N PRO A 6 -12.82 6.63 32.14
CA PRO A 6 -12.58 7.21 30.82
C PRO A 6 -13.58 8.34 30.53
N GLY A 7 -13.07 9.48 30.04
CA GLY A 7 -13.89 10.60 29.60
C GLY A 7 -14.67 10.29 28.31
N LYS A 8 -15.82 10.96 28.12
CA LYS A 8 -16.69 10.79 26.94
C LYS A 8 -16.35 11.71 25.76
N ARG A 9 -15.56 12.77 25.98
CA ARG A 9 -15.21 13.78 24.97
C ARG A 9 -13.83 13.48 24.38
N GLY A 10 -13.71 13.58 23.06
CA GLY A 10 -12.47 13.41 22.32
C GLY A 10 -12.39 12.10 21.54
N PRO A 11 -11.47 11.99 20.58
CA PRO A 11 -11.22 10.75 19.88
C PRO A 11 -10.79 9.66 20.86
N GLN A 12 -11.30 8.44 20.65
CA GLN A 12 -10.91 7.28 21.45
C GLN A 12 -9.39 7.11 21.42
N GLY A 13 -8.81 6.86 22.59
CA GLY A 13 -7.38 6.66 22.74
C GLY A 13 -6.91 5.45 21.91
N VAL A 14 -5.89 5.66 21.07
CA VAL A 14 -5.36 4.63 20.16
C VAL A 14 -4.26 3.76 20.79
N TRP A 15 -4.05 3.91 22.11
CA TRP A 15 -2.88 3.47 22.88
C TRP A 15 -2.63 1.96 22.86
N CYS A 16 -3.63 1.15 22.48
CA CYS A 16 -3.54 -0.32 22.47
C CYS A 16 -3.89 -0.95 21.11
N LYS A 17 -3.48 -0.35 19.98
CA LYS A 17 -3.52 -1.09 18.72
C LYS A 17 -2.40 -2.13 18.74
N GLY A 18 -2.78 -3.41 18.75
CA GLY A 18 -1.83 -4.51 18.64
C GLY A 18 -0.97 -4.38 17.38
N LEU A 19 0.30 -4.75 17.50
CA LEU A 19 1.19 -4.87 16.34
C LEU A 19 0.55 -5.84 15.33
N ARG A 20 0.69 -5.51 14.05
CA ARG A 20 0.17 -6.35 12.97
C ARG A 20 0.85 -7.72 13.03
N GLN A 21 0.05 -8.78 13.09
CA GLN A 21 0.54 -10.16 13.12
C GLN A 21 0.98 -10.66 11.73
N ALA A 22 0.42 -10.08 10.66
CA ALA A 22 0.78 -10.42 9.28
C ALA A 22 1.53 -9.27 8.60
N PRO A 23 2.61 -9.56 7.84
CA PRO A 23 3.36 -8.54 7.14
C PRO A 23 2.53 -7.96 5.99
N THR A 24 2.72 -6.67 5.72
CA THR A 24 2.23 -6.04 4.51
C THR A 24 3.06 -6.53 3.33
N ARG A 25 2.41 -7.04 2.29
CA ARG A 25 3.09 -7.52 1.08
C ARG A 25 2.93 -6.53 -0.05
N ILE A 26 4.03 -6.00 -0.56
CA ILE A 26 4.05 -5.02 -1.64
C ILE A 26 4.65 -5.69 -2.85
N HIS A 27 3.95 -5.64 -3.99
CA HIS A 27 4.48 -6.18 -5.23
C HIS A 27 4.18 -5.23 -6.38
N VAL A 28 4.96 -5.39 -7.45
CA VAL A 28 4.82 -4.60 -8.66
C VAL A 28 4.10 -5.44 -9.71
N ASN A 29 3.01 -4.90 -10.26
CA ASN A 29 2.21 -5.60 -11.24
C ASN A 29 2.81 -5.47 -12.65
N GLN A 30 3.60 -6.47 -13.05
CA GLN A 30 4.24 -6.48 -14.37
C GLN A 30 3.25 -6.39 -15.56
N ARG A 31 2.03 -6.93 -15.43
CA ARG A 31 1.04 -6.92 -16.51
C ARG A 31 0.57 -5.49 -16.77
N LYS A 32 0.35 -4.72 -15.71
CA LYS A 32 -0.01 -3.31 -15.80
C LYS A 32 1.14 -2.46 -16.36
N ILE A 33 2.39 -2.73 -15.98
CA ILE A 33 3.55 -2.05 -16.57
C ILE A 33 3.60 -2.27 -18.08
N LYS A 34 3.47 -3.52 -18.53
CA LYS A 34 3.46 -3.85 -19.97
C LYS A 34 2.30 -3.16 -20.71
N ALA A 35 1.11 -3.14 -20.11
CA ALA A 35 -0.06 -2.47 -20.70
C ALA A 35 0.14 -0.95 -20.79
N ASN A 36 0.62 -0.32 -19.71
CA ASN A 36 0.95 1.11 -19.68
C ASN A 36 2.00 1.45 -20.75
N GLY A 37 3.06 0.65 -20.89
CA GLY A 37 4.07 0.85 -21.93
C GLY A 37 3.52 0.75 -23.36
N LYS A 38 2.55 -0.13 -23.62
CA LYS A 38 1.84 -0.18 -24.92
C LYS A 38 1.01 1.08 -25.17
N ARG A 39 0.30 1.57 -24.15
CA ARG A 39 -0.52 2.77 -24.27
C ARG A 39 0.32 4.01 -24.56
N ILE A 40 1.44 4.18 -23.84
CA ILE A 40 2.38 5.30 -24.07
C ILE A 40 2.94 5.27 -25.50
N LYS A 41 3.27 4.09 -26.04
CA LYS A 41 3.77 3.96 -27.42
C LYS A 41 2.73 4.31 -28.48
N ASN A 42 1.47 3.97 -28.22
CA ASN A 42 0.38 4.19 -29.16
C ASN A 42 -0.21 5.61 -29.06
N ASP A 43 -0.04 6.28 -27.92
CA ASP A 43 -0.56 7.62 -27.65
C ASP A 43 0.53 8.49 -26.98
N PRO A 44 1.31 9.26 -27.77
CA PRO A 44 2.37 10.12 -27.26
C PRO A 44 1.85 11.37 -26.53
N LEU A 45 0.55 11.68 -26.59
CA LEU A 45 -0.08 12.79 -25.86
C LEU A 45 -0.63 12.36 -24.49
N MET A 46 -0.50 11.08 -24.14
CA MET A 46 -1.08 10.52 -22.92
C MET A 46 -0.40 11.09 -21.66
N THR A 47 -1.20 11.54 -20.71
CA THR A 47 -0.70 12.10 -19.45
C THR A 47 -0.42 11.01 -18.41
N PRO A 48 0.51 11.21 -17.45
CA PRO A 48 0.80 10.24 -16.39
C PRO A 48 -0.43 9.86 -15.55
N GLU A 49 -1.35 10.81 -15.45
CA GLU A 49 -2.67 10.73 -14.82
C GLU A 49 -3.58 9.62 -15.36
N GLN A 50 -3.44 9.28 -16.64
CA GLN A 50 -4.28 8.31 -17.35
C GLN A 50 -3.73 6.88 -17.27
N LEU A 51 -2.53 6.71 -16.69
CA LEU A 51 -1.90 5.41 -16.49
C LEU A 51 -2.63 4.64 -15.40
N VAL A 52 -2.49 3.31 -15.41
CA VAL A 52 -3.03 2.47 -14.34
C VAL A 52 -1.95 2.32 -13.25
N PRO A 53 -2.30 2.43 -11.95
CA PRO A 53 -1.34 2.24 -10.86
C PRO A 53 -0.80 0.81 -10.84
N VAL A 54 0.53 0.70 -10.69
CA VAL A 54 1.28 -0.55 -10.84
C VAL A 54 1.72 -1.15 -9.51
N ILE A 55 1.91 -0.32 -8.48
CA ILE A 55 2.31 -0.77 -7.16
C ILE A 55 1.06 -1.28 -6.45
N THR A 56 1.13 -2.50 -5.92
CA THR A 56 0.02 -3.11 -5.18
C THR A 56 0.47 -3.45 -3.78
N MET A 57 -0.25 -2.94 -2.79
CA MET A 57 -0.06 -3.21 -1.38
C MET A 57 -1.18 -4.16 -0.93
N LYS A 58 -0.80 -5.31 -0.36
CA LYS A 58 -1.71 -6.31 0.18
C LYS A 58 -1.59 -6.36 1.71
N GLN A 59 -2.70 -6.04 2.38
CA GLN A 59 -2.86 -6.10 3.84
C GLN A 59 -4.05 -7.00 4.17
N GLY A 60 -3.78 -8.27 4.48
CA GLY A 60 -4.82 -9.27 4.65
C GLY A 60 -5.65 -9.44 3.38
N GLU A 61 -6.93 -9.09 3.46
CA GLU A 61 -7.87 -9.10 2.33
C GLU A 61 -7.83 -7.81 1.50
N HIS A 62 -7.30 -6.73 2.05
CA HIS A 62 -7.26 -5.43 1.37
C HIS A 62 -6.12 -5.39 0.35
N ASN A 63 -6.43 -4.86 -0.84
CA ASN A 63 -5.50 -4.67 -1.93
C ASN A 63 -5.59 -3.22 -2.41
N ASP A 64 -4.64 -2.39 -1.99
CA ASP A 64 -4.57 -1.00 -2.41
C ASP A 64 -3.56 -0.82 -3.55
N LEU A 65 -3.83 0.14 -4.43
CA LEU A 65 -3.04 0.41 -5.62
C LEU A 65 -2.52 1.84 -5.60
N GLY A 66 -1.28 2.04 -6.05
CA GLY A 66 -0.69 3.37 -6.19
C GLY A 66 0.40 3.45 -7.26
N TYR A 67 0.85 4.67 -7.51
CA TYR A 67 1.95 4.98 -8.42
C TYR A 67 3.28 5.05 -7.69
N GLN A 68 3.29 5.66 -6.50
CA GLN A 68 4.46 5.86 -5.68
C GLN A 68 4.15 5.57 -4.22
N MET A 69 5.05 4.85 -3.57
CA MET A 69 4.91 4.39 -2.20
C MET A 69 6.21 4.61 -1.44
N GLU A 70 6.10 5.01 -0.18
CA GLU A 70 7.20 5.19 0.75
C GLU A 70 7.03 4.23 1.94
N ILE A 71 8.14 3.63 2.35
CA ILE A 71 8.19 2.66 3.46
C ILE A 71 9.08 3.28 4.54
N HIS A 72 8.50 3.58 5.70
CA HIS A 72 9.23 4.17 6.82
C HIS A 72 9.58 3.10 7.83
N GLY A 73 10.68 2.39 7.57
CA GLY A 73 11.22 1.39 8.50
C GLY A 73 11.77 0.15 7.80
N GLU A 74 11.87 -0.92 8.57
CA GLU A 74 12.46 -2.18 8.10
C GLU A 74 11.58 -2.84 7.04
N CYS A 75 12.22 -3.32 5.98
CA CYS A 75 11.57 -4.09 4.96
C CYS A 75 12.48 -5.21 4.47
N ARG A 76 11.87 -6.27 3.95
CA ARG A 76 12.56 -7.42 3.39
C ARG A 76 12.10 -7.63 1.96
N ILE A 77 13.04 -7.76 1.04
CA ILE A 77 12.75 -8.18 -0.33
C ILE A 77 12.79 -9.71 -0.35
N VAL A 78 11.71 -10.34 -0.80
CA VAL A 78 11.53 -11.78 -0.85
C VAL A 78 11.39 -12.22 -2.30
N TYR A 79 12.27 -13.12 -2.73
CA TYR A 79 12.19 -13.80 -4.02
C TYR A 79 11.88 -15.28 -3.79
N GLN A 80 10.76 -15.75 -4.32
CA GLN A 80 10.29 -17.13 -4.16
C GLN A 80 9.60 -17.61 -5.45
N PRO A 81 10.36 -18.22 -6.39
CA PRO A 81 9.82 -18.63 -7.68
C PRO A 81 8.94 -19.90 -7.60
N TYR A 82 9.26 -20.84 -6.70
CA TYR A 82 8.56 -22.13 -6.60
C TYR A 82 7.24 -22.07 -5.83
N ASN A 83 7.04 -21.03 -5.03
CA ASN A 83 5.81 -20.82 -4.27
C ASN A 83 5.44 -19.34 -4.30
N PRO A 84 4.89 -18.87 -5.43
CA PRO A 84 4.52 -17.47 -5.60
C PRO A 84 3.34 -17.10 -4.69
N LEU A 85 3.14 -15.80 -4.49
CA LEU A 85 1.92 -15.29 -3.87
C LEU A 85 0.68 -15.69 -4.69
N SER A 86 -0.49 -15.67 -4.07
CA SER A 86 -1.76 -16.00 -4.76
C SER A 86 -2.06 -15.12 -5.97
N CYS A 87 -1.45 -13.92 -6.05
CA CYS A 87 -1.53 -13.05 -7.22
C CYS A 87 -0.55 -13.41 -8.36
N GLY A 88 0.30 -14.44 -8.18
CA GLY A 88 1.34 -14.86 -9.11
C GLY A 88 2.64 -14.07 -9.02
N ALA A 89 2.81 -13.20 -8.02
CA ALA A 89 4.07 -12.49 -7.81
C ALA A 89 5.12 -13.43 -7.19
N THR A 90 6.29 -13.50 -7.83
CA THR A 90 7.46 -14.28 -7.38
C THR A 90 8.47 -13.43 -6.62
N LEU A 91 8.41 -12.10 -6.77
CA LEU A 91 9.23 -11.12 -6.06
C LEU A 91 8.30 -10.10 -5.40
N TRP A 92 8.46 -9.88 -4.11
CA TRP A 92 7.70 -8.89 -3.35
C TRP A 92 8.52 -8.34 -2.19
N ILE A 93 8.01 -7.27 -1.59
CA ILE A 93 8.55 -6.64 -0.39
C ILE A 93 7.61 -6.94 0.77
N GLU A 94 8.15 -7.36 1.90
CA GLU A 94 7.43 -7.56 3.15
C GLU A 94 7.86 -6.52 4.18
N THR A 95 6.89 -5.94 4.88
CA THR A 95 7.18 -4.99 5.96
C THR A 95 6.08 -5.02 7.03
N TYR A 96 6.51 -4.88 8.28
CA TYR A 96 5.61 -4.60 9.42
C TYR A 96 5.51 -3.11 9.70
N SER A 97 6.43 -2.32 9.13
CA SER A 97 6.50 -0.90 9.29
C SER A 97 5.34 -0.19 8.59
N PRO A 98 5.05 1.05 9.01
CA PRO A 98 4.05 1.88 8.35
C PRO A 98 4.46 2.18 6.91
N VAL A 99 3.46 2.20 6.04
CA VAL A 99 3.64 2.46 4.62
C VAL A 99 2.64 3.49 4.12
N GLN A 100 3.07 4.36 3.22
CA GLN A 100 2.26 5.46 2.71
C GLN A 100 2.39 5.59 1.19
N PHE A 101 1.31 5.96 0.52
CA PHE A 101 1.32 6.35 -0.88
C PHE A 101 1.62 7.84 -0.94
N VAL A 102 2.66 8.20 -1.69
CA VAL A 102 3.11 9.60 -1.84
C VAL A 102 2.11 10.40 -2.67
N ASP A 103 1.46 9.73 -3.62
CA ASP A 103 0.62 10.36 -4.64
C ASP A 103 -0.82 10.60 -4.16
N THR A 104 -0.98 11.40 -3.11
CA THR A 104 -2.31 11.84 -2.62
C THR A 104 -2.84 13.08 -3.36
N LYS A 105 -2.11 13.61 -4.35
CA LYS A 105 -2.56 14.72 -5.20
C LYS A 105 -3.49 14.29 -6.34
N PHE A 106 -3.69 12.97 -6.54
CA PHE A 106 -4.60 12.41 -7.54
C PHE A 106 -5.95 12.03 -6.92
N ASN A 107 -7.04 12.62 -7.44
CA ASN A 107 -8.45 12.49 -7.05
C ASN A 107 -8.79 11.50 -5.88
N PRO A 108 -9.04 12.00 -4.65
CA PRO A 108 -9.05 11.23 -3.39
C PRO A 108 -10.24 10.27 -3.19
N SER A 109 -11.13 10.11 -4.16
CA SER A 109 -12.29 9.21 -4.04
C SER A 109 -11.95 7.73 -4.25
N LYS A 110 -10.84 7.42 -4.96
CA LYS A 110 -10.45 6.03 -5.31
C LYS A 110 -9.18 5.54 -4.62
N ALA A 111 -8.27 6.43 -4.19
CA ALA A 111 -7.12 6.06 -3.38
C ALA A 111 -7.53 6.09 -1.89
N ARG A 112 -7.92 4.94 -1.33
CA ARG A 112 -8.15 4.84 0.11
C ARG A 112 -6.83 5.16 0.81
N ARG A 113 -6.86 6.22 1.63
CA ARG A 113 -5.68 6.79 2.32
C ARG A 113 -4.93 5.69 3.07
N PRO A 114 -3.64 5.44 2.80
CA PRO A 114 -2.80 4.77 3.77
C PRO A 114 -2.62 5.69 4.99
N TYR A 115 -2.44 5.03 6.14
CA TYR A 115 -2.44 5.54 7.50
C TYR A 115 -1.87 6.97 7.66
N ARG A 116 -2.71 7.92 8.10
CA ARG A 116 -2.25 9.25 8.54
C ARG A 116 -1.65 9.13 9.94
N TYR A 117 -0.38 9.50 10.09
CA TYR A 117 0.14 9.96 11.36
C TYR A 117 -0.34 11.40 11.58
N THR A 118 -1.31 11.57 12.46
CA THR A 118 -1.40 12.74 13.34
C THR A 118 -1.12 12.25 14.73
#